data_AF-A0A0A9BA41-F1
#
_entry.id   AF-A0A0A9BA41-F1
#
_cell.length_a   1.000
_cell.length_b   1.000
_cell.length_c   1.000
_cell.angle_alpha   90.00
_cell.angle_beta   90.00
_cell.angle_gamma   90.00
#
_symmetry.space_group_name_H-M   'P 1'
#
loop_
_entity.id
_entity.type
_entity.pdbx_description
1 polymer ?
#
loop_
_entity_poly.entity_id
_entity_poly.type
_entity_poly.pdbx_seq_one_letter_code
_entity_poly.pdbx_strand_id
1 'polypeptide(L)'
;MDDATRGADNIRNDIGALAQRYTVIDREQDCGVCRRKILTVGGLHQVGRSYTSVGNMAPFYVFPCGHAFHANCLIAHVTRCSSQVQAERILDLQKRLSLMDRKAAKDNGASVNGESIMSTTPVDKLDDAVASAPSAVI
;
A
#
# COMPACT_ATOMS: atom_id res chain seq x y z
N MET A 1 30.84 27.02 -1.57
CA MET A 1 31.14 25.70 -2.16
C MET A 1 30.81 24.57 -1.18
N ASP A 2 31.04 24.74 0.13
CA ASP A 2 30.85 23.66 1.13
C ASP A 2 29.40 23.19 1.35
N ASP A 3 28.39 24.04 1.15
CA ASP A 3 26.99 23.63 1.31
C ASP A 3 26.52 22.62 0.25
N ALA A 4 27.05 22.70 -0.97
CA ALA A 4 26.76 21.73 -2.02
C ALA A 4 27.35 20.35 -1.69
N THR A 5 28.56 20.33 -1.11
CA THR A 5 29.22 19.10 -0.65
C THR A 5 28.47 18.46 0.52
N ARG A 6 28.04 19.28 1.50
CA ARG A 6 27.27 18.79 2.67
C ARG A 6 25.91 18.22 2.27
N GLY A 7 25.23 18.83 1.29
CA GLY A 7 23.99 18.28 0.73
C GLY A 7 24.22 16.92 0.05
N ALA A 8 25.29 16.79 -0.74
CA ALA A 8 25.64 15.52 -1.39
C ALA A 8 26.03 14.42 -0.38
N ASP A 9 26.66 14.77 0.74
CA ASP A 9 26.97 13.82 1.83
C ASP A 9 25.71 13.31 2.53
N ASN A 10 24.76 14.19 2.81
CA ASN A 10 23.48 13.81 3.41
C ASN A 10 22.70 12.85 2.50
N ILE A 11 22.62 13.15 1.20
CA ILE A 11 21.96 12.26 0.22
C ILE A 11 22.64 10.89 0.18
N ARG A 12 23.98 10.84 0.17
CA ARG A 12 24.73 9.56 0.22
C ARG A 12 24.44 8.77 1.49
N ASN A 13 24.36 9.44 2.63
CA ASN A 13 24.05 8.81 3.92
C ASN A 13 22.62 8.27 3.93
N ASP A 14 21.64 9.05 3.45
CA ASP A 14 20.24 8.64 3.36
C ASP A 14 20.06 7.44 2.44
N ILE A 15 20.72 7.43 1.28
CA ILE A 15 20.74 6.28 0.37
C ILE A 15 21.33 5.05 1.08
N GLY A 16 22.45 5.22 1.79
CA GLY A 16 23.06 4.16 2.59
C GLY A 16 22.12 3.60 3.67
N ALA A 17 21.41 4.47 4.38
CA ALA A 17 20.44 4.11 5.41
C ALA A 17 19.15 3.45 4.83
N LEU A 18 18.81 3.71 3.57
CA LEU A 18 17.70 3.08 2.87
C LEU A 18 18.08 1.69 2.32
N ALA A 19 19.33 1.48 1.93
CA ALA A 19 19.80 0.21 1.36
C ALA A 19 19.62 -1.00 2.28
N GLN A 20 19.46 -0.78 3.60
CA GLN A 20 19.28 -1.86 4.58
C GLN A 20 17.80 -2.11 4.95
N ARG A 21 16.86 -1.35 4.39
CA ARG A 21 15.44 -1.38 4.81
C ARG A 21 14.51 -2.06 3.82
N TYR A 22 15.02 -2.95 2.97
CA TYR A 22 14.19 -3.77 2.10
C TYR A 22 14.39 -5.25 2.37
N THR A 23 13.33 -6.03 2.15
CA THR A 23 13.37 -7.48 2.13
C THR A 23 12.73 -7.94 0.83
N VAL A 24 13.37 -8.89 0.15
CA VAL A 24 12.84 -9.47 -1.08
C VAL A 24 11.89 -10.59 -0.70
N ILE A 25 10.66 -10.51 -1.20
CA ILE A 25 9.63 -11.52 -0.96
C ILE A 25 9.35 -12.21 -2.29
N ASP A 26 9.48 -13.53 -2.27
CA ASP A 26 9.18 -14.38 -3.39
C ASP A 26 7.66 -14.43 -3.66
N ARG A 27 7.24 -14.53 -4.92
CA ARG A 27 5.81 -14.66 -5.28
C ARG A 27 5.22 -15.96 -4.76
N GLU A 28 6.06 -16.97 -4.63
CA GLU A 28 5.77 -18.28 -4.10
C GLU A 28 5.87 -18.33 -2.56
N GLN A 29 6.17 -17.21 -1.88
CA GLN A 29 6.28 -17.20 -0.42
C GLN A 29 4.94 -17.56 0.25
N ASP A 30 4.97 -18.59 1.10
CA ASP A 30 3.81 -19.07 1.84
C ASP A 30 3.70 -18.48 3.24
N CYS A 31 2.47 -18.32 3.71
CA CYS A 31 2.18 -17.98 5.09
C CYS A 31 2.53 -19.15 6.02
N GLY A 32 3.32 -18.88 7.06
CA GLY A 32 3.73 -19.91 8.03
C GLY A 32 2.60 -20.52 8.86
N VAL A 33 1.40 -19.92 8.85
CA VAL A 33 0.21 -20.40 9.59
C VAL A 33 -0.77 -21.12 8.66
N CYS A 34 -1.25 -20.46 7.59
CA CYS A 34 -2.30 -21.01 6.73
C CYS A 34 -1.80 -21.66 5.43
N ARG A 35 -0.49 -21.62 5.16
CA ARG A 35 0.16 -22.21 3.97
C ARG A 35 -0.33 -21.67 2.62
N ARG A 36 -1.05 -20.54 2.60
CA ARG A 36 -1.42 -19.83 1.37
C ARG A 36 -0.38 -18.76 1.03
N LYS A 37 -0.26 -18.42 -0.26
CA LYS A 37 0.66 -17.40 -0.76
C LYS A 37 0.40 -16.04 -0.12
N ILE A 38 1.47 -15.37 0.29
CA ILE A 38 1.42 -14.05 0.95
C ILE A 38 0.94 -12.98 -0.03
N LEU A 39 1.50 -12.95 -1.24
CA LEU A 39 1.22 -11.95 -2.27
C LEU A 39 -0.02 -12.29 -3.12
N THR A 40 -1.01 -12.98 -2.54
CA THR A 40 -2.26 -13.26 -3.26
C THR A 40 -3.04 -11.95 -3.45
N VAL A 41 -2.98 -11.38 -4.66
CA VAL A 41 -3.88 -10.31 -5.10
C VAL A 41 -5.28 -10.89 -5.09
N GLY A 42 -6.18 -10.31 -4.29
CA GLY A 42 -7.47 -10.91 -3.98
C GLY A 42 -8.27 -11.33 -5.22
N GLY A 43 -8.57 -12.61 -5.32
CA GLY A 43 -9.82 -13.08 -5.91
C GLY A 43 -10.97 -12.80 -4.93
N LEU A 44 -12.06 -12.23 -5.46
CA LEU A 44 -13.41 -12.19 -4.86
C LEU A 44 -13.62 -11.46 -3.51
N HIS A 45 -12.94 -10.33 -3.24
CA HIS A 45 -13.49 -9.31 -2.34
C HIS A 45 -13.63 -7.98 -3.10
N GLN A 46 -14.69 -7.87 -3.91
CA GLN A 46 -15.17 -6.60 -4.44
C GLN A 46 -15.78 -5.79 -3.29
N VAL A 47 -15.09 -4.75 -2.81
CA VAL A 47 -15.75 -3.49 -2.44
C VAL A 47 -14.73 -2.35 -2.63
N GLY A 48 -15.02 -1.42 -3.54
CA GLY A 48 -14.34 -0.13 -3.63
C GLY A 48 -13.58 0.10 -4.94
N ARG A 49 -14.18 0.87 -5.84
CA ARG A 49 -13.55 1.39 -7.07
C ARG A 49 -12.42 2.37 -6.71
N SER A 50 -11.17 2.01 -6.96
CA SER A 50 -10.07 2.96 -7.15
C SER A 50 -9.12 2.48 -8.26
N TYR A 51 -8.53 3.42 -8.98
CA TYR A 51 -7.84 3.25 -10.26
C TYR A 51 -6.40 2.69 -10.13
N THR A 52 -6.12 1.85 -9.14
CA THR A 52 -4.84 1.13 -9.05
C THR A 52 -5.05 -0.31 -9.49
N SER A 53 -4.40 -0.74 -10.58
CA SER A 53 -4.53 -2.05 -11.21
C SER A 53 -4.05 -3.25 -10.36
N VAL A 54 -3.84 -3.06 -9.06
CA VAL A 54 -3.48 -4.08 -8.09
C VAL A 54 -4.57 -4.07 -7.03
N GLY A 55 -5.39 -5.12 -6.98
CA GLY A 55 -6.44 -5.25 -5.97
C GLY A 55 -5.89 -5.14 -4.54
N ASN A 56 -6.74 -4.78 -3.58
CA ASN A 56 -6.35 -4.59 -2.19
C ASN A 56 -5.63 -5.84 -1.64
N MET A 57 -4.31 -5.74 -1.45
CA MET A 57 -3.49 -6.80 -0.87
C MET A 57 -3.77 -6.89 0.63
N ALA A 58 -4.05 -8.08 1.14
CA ALA A 58 -4.18 -8.26 2.58
C ALA A 58 -2.84 -7.91 3.27
N PRO A 59 -2.86 -7.13 4.37
CA PRO A 59 -1.64 -6.76 5.07
C PRO A 59 -0.91 -8.02 5.57
N PHE A 60 0.41 -7.98 5.55
CA PHE A 60 1.28 -9.08 5.95
C PHE A 60 2.52 -8.57 6.68
N TYR A 61 3.17 -9.45 7.43
CA TYR A 61 4.42 -9.20 8.14
C TYR A 61 5.51 -10.14 7.63
N VAL A 62 6.73 -9.63 7.49
CA VAL A 62 7.94 -10.40 7.19
C VAL A 62 8.96 -10.17 8.28
N PHE A 63 9.54 -11.25 8.78
CA PHE A 63 10.55 -11.22 9.82
C PHE A 63 11.96 -11.35 9.21
N PRO A 64 13.00 -10.82 9.88
CA PRO A 64 14.39 -10.96 9.42
C PRO A 64 14.86 -12.40 9.20
N CYS A 65 14.20 -13.38 9.84
CA CYS A 65 14.44 -14.81 9.64
C CYS A 65 13.81 -15.39 8.36
N GLY A 66 13.20 -14.55 7.51
CA GLY A 66 12.60 -14.95 6.23
C GLY A 66 11.17 -15.48 6.34
N HIS A 67 10.61 -15.63 7.55
CA HIS A 67 9.23 -16.03 7.72
C HIS A 67 8.25 -14.91 7.39
N ALA A 68 7.16 -15.26 6.71
CA ALA A 68 6.11 -14.33 6.33
C ALA A 68 4.73 -14.84 6.79
N PHE A 69 3.87 -13.91 7.17
CA PHE A 69 2.53 -14.23 7.70
C PHE A 69 1.52 -13.18 7.27
N HIS A 70 0.30 -13.60 6.91
CA HIS A 70 -0.83 -12.66 6.82
C HIS A 70 -1.08 -12.04 8.19
N ALA A 71 -1.43 -10.76 8.24
CA ALA A 71 -1.67 -10.04 9.50
C ALA A 71 -2.69 -10.78 10.38
N ASN A 72 -3.82 -11.21 9.82
CA ASN A 72 -4.85 -11.94 10.56
C ASN A 72 -4.37 -13.30 11.06
N CYS A 73 -3.55 -14.01 10.26
CA CYS A 73 -2.99 -15.30 10.66
C CYS A 73 -2.00 -15.14 11.82
N LEU A 74 -1.13 -14.13 11.75
CA LEU A 74 -0.16 -13.85 12.80
C LEU A 74 -0.86 -13.44 14.09
N ILE A 75 -1.84 -12.53 14.02
CA ILE A 75 -2.55 -12.07 15.22
C ILE A 75 -3.29 -13.24 15.87
N ALA A 76 -4.03 -14.03 15.10
CA ALA A 76 -4.73 -15.20 15.63
C ALA A 76 -3.77 -16.20 16.31
N HIS A 77 -2.58 -16.41 15.74
CA HIS A 77 -1.56 -17.28 16.32
C HIS A 77 -1.00 -16.69 17.63
N VAL A 78 -0.60 -15.43 17.64
CA VAL A 78 -0.05 -14.75 18.83
C VAL A 78 -1.10 -14.70 19.95
N THR A 79 -2.35 -14.32 19.65
CA THR A 79 -3.44 -14.29 20.63
C THR A 79 -3.67 -15.66 21.27
N ARG A 80 -3.51 -16.76 20.52
CA ARG A 80 -3.67 -18.12 21.05
C ARG A 80 -2.51 -18.55 21.96
N CYS A 81 -1.29 -18.13 21.65
CA CYS A 81 -0.09 -18.50 22.43
C CYS A 81 0.21 -17.55 23.59
N SER A 82 -0.47 -16.41 23.66
CA SER A 82 -0.32 -15.41 24.72
C SER A 82 -1.05 -15.83 26.01
N SER A 83 -0.61 -15.28 27.15
CA SER A 83 -1.35 -15.36 28.41
C SER A 83 -2.73 -14.68 28.30
N GLN A 84 -3.68 -15.07 29.16
CA GLN A 84 -5.05 -14.54 29.15
C GLN A 84 -5.10 -13.01 29.12
N VAL A 85 -4.33 -12.34 29.99
CA VAL A 85 -4.27 -10.88 30.08
C VAL A 85 -3.75 -10.25 28.78
N GLN A 86 -2.75 -10.87 28.16
CA GLN A 86 -2.20 -10.39 26.89
C GLN A 86 -3.17 -10.60 25.73
N ALA A 87 -3.84 -11.75 25.68
CA ALA A 87 -4.84 -12.06 24.66
C ALA A 87 -6.01 -11.06 24.71
N GLU A 88 -6.53 -10.78 25.91
CA GLU A 88 -7.57 -9.76 26.14
C GLU A 88 -7.13 -8.37 25.67
N ARG A 89 -5.89 -7.98 26.00
CA ARG A 89 -5.32 -6.72 25.55
C ARG A 89 -5.22 -6.64 24.03
N ILE A 90 -4.80 -7.72 23.35
CA ILE A 90 -4.71 -7.76 21.89
C ILE A 90 -6.11 -7.58 21.27
N LEU A 91 -7.12 -8.28 21.80
CA LEU A 91 -8.50 -8.18 21.30
C LEU A 91 -9.10 -6.79 21.52
N ASP A 92 -8.86 -6.15 22.67
CA ASP A 92 -9.32 -4.78 22.92
C ASP A 92 -8.66 -3.79 21.94
N LEU A 93 -7.35 -3.92 21.70
CA LEU A 93 -6.65 -3.09 20.73
C LEU A 93 -7.20 -3.26 19.31
N GLN A 94 -7.46 -4.50 18.87
CA GLN A 94 -8.08 -4.75 17.56
C GLN A 94 -9.47 -4.11 17.44
N LYS A 95 -10.27 -4.15 18.51
CA LYS A 95 -11.59 -3.52 18.55
C LYS A 95 -11.48 -2.00 18.41
N ARG A 96 -10.57 -1.37 19.15
CA ARG A 96 -10.35 0.09 19.09
C ARG A 96 -9.92 0.53 17.69
N LEU A 97 -8.97 -0.17 17.08
CA LEU A 97 -8.51 0.14 15.72
C LEU A 97 -9.64 0.01 14.70
N SER A 98 -10.47 -1.03 14.80
CA SER A 98 -11.61 -1.24 13.92
C SER A 98 -12.68 -0.13 14.03
N LEU A 99 -12.86 0.46 15.21
CA LEU A 99 -13.76 1.59 15.42
C LEU A 99 -13.18 2.89 14.85
N MET A 100 -11.86 3.09 14.96
CA MET A 100 -11.18 4.26 14.41
C MET A 100 -11.22 4.28 12.87
N ASP A 101 -11.02 3.13 12.23
CA ASP A 101 -11.10 2.98 10.77
C ASP A 101 -12.50 3.37 10.23
N ARG A 102 -13.56 2.94 10.93
CA ARG A 102 -14.95 3.32 10.63
C ARG A 102 -15.23 4.82 10.83
N LYS A 103 -14.58 5.46 11.81
CA LYS A 103 -14.72 6.90 12.07
C LYS A 103 -14.10 7.72 10.93
N ALA A 104 -12.91 7.33 10.45
CA ALA A 104 -12.25 7.97 9.32
C ALA A 104 -13.07 7.86 8.02
N ALA A 105 -13.76 6.73 7.79
CA ALA A 105 -14.65 6.58 6.64
C ALA A 105 -15.91 7.46 6.69
N LYS A 106 -16.39 7.82 7.89
CA LYS A 106 -17.63 8.59 8.08
C LYS A 106 -17.43 10.11 7.93
N ASP A 107 -16.27 10.65 8.30
CA ASP A 107 -15.96 12.08 8.10
C ASP A 107 -15.73 12.44 6.62
N ASN A 108 -15.32 11.48 5.79
CA ASN A 108 -15.13 11.67 4.35
C ASN A 108 -16.43 11.65 3.52
N GLY A 109 -17.57 11.32 4.15
CA GLY A 109 -18.86 11.13 3.47
C GLY A 109 -19.84 12.30 3.56
N ALA A 110 -19.45 13.43 4.17
CA ALA A 110 -20.36 14.55 4.47
C ALA A 110 -19.83 15.90 3.96
N SER A 111 -19.43 15.99 2.70
CA SER A 111 -19.39 17.29 1.99
C SER A 111 -19.29 17.11 0.47
N VAL A 112 -20.42 16.91 -0.19
CA VAL A 112 -20.63 17.35 -1.58
C VAL A 112 -22.08 17.86 -1.60
N ASN A 113 -22.24 19.09 -1.15
CA ASN A 113 -23.40 19.88 -1.51
C ASN A 113 -22.92 20.73 -2.70
N GLY A 114 -23.47 20.44 -3.86
CA GLY A 114 -23.13 21.13 -5.09
C GLY A 114 -23.59 22.57 -5.03
N GLU A 115 -22.64 23.50 -5.07
CA GLU A 115 -22.87 24.82 -5.59
C GLU A 115 -22.10 25.00 -6.89
N SER A 116 -22.90 25.06 -7.94
CA SER A 116 -22.57 25.43 -9.30
C SER A 116 -21.85 26.77 -9.33
N ILE A 117 -20.66 26.81 -9.90
CA ILE A 117 -20.11 28.02 -10.49
C ILE A 117 -19.62 27.71 -11.90
N MET A 118 -20.50 28.03 -12.84
CA MET A 118 -20.23 28.20 -14.25
C MET A 118 -19.13 29.26 -14.42
N SER A 119 -18.03 28.91 -15.07
CA SER A 119 -17.14 29.92 -15.65
C SER A 119 -16.59 29.43 -16.98
N THR A 120 -16.71 30.32 -17.95
CA THR A 120 -16.58 30.13 -19.39
C THR A 120 -15.12 30.07 -19.84
N THR A 121 -14.84 29.07 -20.70
CA THR A 121 -13.81 28.92 -21.76
C THR A 121 -12.85 30.11 -22.06
N PRO A 122 -11.62 29.84 -22.56
CA PRO A 122 -11.48 29.56 -24.00
C PRO A 122 -10.60 28.35 -24.35
N VAL A 123 -11.20 27.48 -25.16
CA VAL A 123 -10.67 26.73 -26.32
C VAL A 123 -9.16 26.81 -26.57
N ASP A 124 -8.42 25.76 -26.22
CA ASP A 124 -7.14 25.41 -26.87
C ASP A 124 -7.39 24.31 -27.89
N LYS A 125 -7.12 24.63 -29.16
CA LYS A 125 -7.14 23.69 -30.28
C LYS A 125 -5.87 22.85 -30.26
N LEU A 126 -6.02 21.53 -30.18
CA LEU A 126 -4.98 20.58 -30.57
C LEU A 126 -5.56 19.74 -31.70
N ASP A 127 -5.42 20.28 -32.92
CA ASP A 127 -5.72 19.57 -34.15
C ASP A 127 -4.45 18.85 -34.66
N ASP A 128 -4.71 17.64 -35.17
CA ASP A 128 -3.95 16.87 -36.16
C ASP A 128 -2.68 16.09 -35.79
N ALA A 129 -2.95 14.82 -35.47
CA ALA A 129 -2.46 13.59 -36.12
C ALA A 129 -1.68 13.72 -37.45
N VAL A 130 -0.67 12.87 -37.64
CA VAL A 130 -0.71 11.68 -38.52
C VAL A 130 0.69 11.21 -38.94
N ALA A 131 0.87 9.89 -38.91
CA ALA A 131 1.77 9.01 -39.66
C ALA A 131 3.16 9.49 -40.11
N SER A 132 4.19 8.73 -39.75
CA SER A 132 4.96 7.97 -40.75
C SER A 132 5.92 7.00 -40.06
N ALA A 133 5.62 5.70 -40.16
CA ALA A 133 6.68 4.70 -40.22
C ALA A 133 7.24 4.73 -41.65
N PRO A 134 8.55 4.51 -41.82
CA PRO A 134 8.89 3.41 -42.71
C PRO A 134 10.06 2.54 -42.21
N SER A 135 9.86 1.25 -42.43
CA SER A 135 10.78 0.28 -43.01
C SER A 135 12.22 0.15 -42.50
N ALA A 136 12.46 -1.07 -42.03
CA ALA A 136 13.67 -1.86 -42.21
C ALA A 136 14.54 -1.46 -43.41
N VAL A 137 15.84 -1.28 -43.16
CA VAL A 137 16.93 -1.62 -44.10
C VAL A 137 18.19 -1.96 -43.28
N ILE A 138 18.61 -3.24 -43.43
CA ILE A 138 19.93 -3.88 -43.21
C ILE A 138 20.50 -3.90 -41.79
#